data_AF-A0A925XJ21-F1
#
_entry.id   AF-A0A925XJ21-F1
#
_cell.length_a   1.000
_cell.length_b   1.000
_cell.length_c   1.000
_cell.angle_alpha   90.00
_cell.angle_beta   90.00
_cell.angle_gamma   90.00
#
_symmetry.space_group_name_H-M   'P 1'
#
loop_
_entity.id
_entity.type
_entity.pdbx_description
1 polymer ?
#
loop_
_entity_poly.entity_id
_entity_poly.type
_entity_poly.pdbx_seq_one_letter_code
_entity_poly.pdbx_strand_id
1 'polypeptide(L)'
;MNASVRVSLMIVPVLLMPVLSGIAEDSKRITLEAATRAQCLQVLRGGLRGEDFWPAMHAAEGLTLGGHGKEVIEFLTPKVKTESDDQHRCGLAREIARAGDRSTIRVMQEILAGEPKHGHVHAAESLFKVFEIGDGPAMRRAFAQTDNMKLKLMAAGALARRGDAPAMQTLRELLGTDDPTDRGIAAWILGQIGDRSDIERLKKQMARCPDATTRASFEHALALIGDEAGLKALERNLTSDDSAIRTYAATFAGDAHAVSTAPRLKAMLEDPFPDARIRAAQSLLVLAGPVIVTFEVKADAVFKELNPKSCWFHPRVTALPGHGTEGRPAVVMTIQKHLGVSDHYSGLYFLRTDDLGQTWAGPTEIPELASQPGENNETIAVCDVTPGWLLHSGKLLAIGIKLRYSPQGKQLLDKPRSHECAYATYDPKSNKWTPWQ
;
A
#
# COMPACT_ATOMS: atom_id res chain seq x y z
N MET A 1 3.55 4.41 62.30
CA MET A 1 2.31 3.81 61.75
C MET A 1 2.68 3.07 60.48
N ASN A 2 2.37 1.77 60.45
CA ASN A 2 2.71 0.82 59.40
C ASN A 2 2.07 1.19 58.06
N ALA A 3 2.81 1.04 56.97
CA ALA A 3 2.26 0.62 55.68
C ALA A 3 3.34 -0.13 54.88
N SER A 4 3.25 -1.46 54.95
CA SER A 4 3.95 -2.38 54.06
C SER A 4 3.39 -2.28 52.65
N VAL A 5 4.25 -2.09 51.64
CA VAL A 5 3.88 -2.31 50.23
C VAL A 5 4.38 -3.69 49.81
N ARG A 6 3.43 -4.58 49.51
CA ARG A 6 3.66 -5.90 48.92
C ARG A 6 4.13 -5.74 47.48
N VAL A 7 5.32 -6.24 47.17
CA VAL A 7 5.77 -6.48 45.79
C VAL A 7 5.26 -7.87 45.40
N SER A 8 4.26 -7.94 44.53
CA SER A 8 3.89 -9.20 43.87
C SER A 8 4.81 -9.39 42.66
N LEU A 9 5.67 -10.41 42.72
CA LEU A 9 6.31 -10.96 41.53
C LEU A 9 5.22 -11.65 40.68
N MET A 10 4.89 -11.08 39.53
CA MET A 10 4.31 -11.86 38.43
C MET A 10 5.46 -12.41 37.59
N ILE A 11 5.72 -13.70 37.77
CA ILE A 11 6.49 -14.52 36.85
C ILE A 11 5.64 -14.66 35.59
N VAL A 12 6.02 -13.97 34.51
CA VAL A 12 5.45 -14.23 33.18
C VAL A 12 6.08 -15.52 32.67
N PRO A 13 5.31 -16.57 32.32
CA PRO A 13 5.88 -17.75 31.72
C PRO A 13 6.43 -17.41 30.34
N VAL A 14 7.67 -17.82 30.09
CA VAL A 14 8.32 -17.88 28.78
C VAL A 14 7.40 -18.63 27.83
N LEU A 15 6.65 -17.90 27.02
CA LEU A 15 6.02 -18.45 25.82
C LEU A 15 7.14 -18.66 24.81
N LEU A 16 7.44 -19.93 24.53
CA LEU A 16 8.12 -20.33 23.31
C LEU A 16 7.44 -19.60 22.14
N MET A 17 8.13 -18.63 21.55
CA MET A 17 7.74 -18.13 20.24
C MET A 17 7.81 -19.33 19.28
N PRO A 18 6.73 -19.68 18.57
CA PRO A 18 6.86 -20.61 17.47
C PRO A 18 7.84 -19.96 16.50
N VAL A 19 8.87 -20.71 16.13
CA VAL A 19 9.76 -20.43 15.02
C VAL A 19 8.90 -19.91 13.87
N LEU A 20 9.05 -18.64 13.52
CA LEU A 20 8.51 -18.05 12.30
C LEU A 20 9.27 -18.67 11.13
N SER A 21 9.08 -19.97 10.90
CA SER A 21 9.33 -20.62 9.62
C SER A 21 8.20 -20.24 8.69
N GLY A 22 8.23 -18.98 8.29
CA GLY A 22 7.45 -18.40 7.21
C GLY A 22 8.43 -17.58 6.40
N ILE A 23 9.40 -18.24 5.76
CA ILE A 23 9.91 -17.72 4.49
C ILE A 23 8.65 -17.36 3.72
N ALA A 24 8.47 -16.07 3.41
CA ALA A 24 7.42 -15.58 2.56
C ALA A 24 7.25 -16.60 1.44
N GLU A 25 6.12 -17.32 1.42
CA GLU A 25 5.81 -18.17 0.30
C GLU A 25 6.02 -17.28 -0.92
N ASP A 26 6.98 -17.70 -1.73
CA ASP A 26 7.41 -17.03 -2.94
C ASP A 26 6.16 -16.88 -3.79
N SER A 27 5.44 -15.78 -3.62
CA SER A 27 4.09 -15.60 -4.17
C SER A 27 4.21 -15.75 -5.67
N LYS A 28 3.76 -16.92 -6.16
CA LYS A 28 4.09 -17.44 -7.48
C LYS A 28 3.39 -16.59 -8.54
N ARG A 29 3.97 -15.46 -8.92
CA ARG A 29 3.47 -14.68 -10.06
C ARG A 29 3.45 -15.54 -11.30
N ILE A 30 2.46 -15.33 -12.15
CA ILE A 30 2.46 -15.95 -13.47
C ILE A 30 3.41 -15.19 -14.39
N THR A 31 4.03 -15.89 -15.33
CA THR A 31 4.68 -15.24 -16.47
C THR A 31 3.66 -15.09 -17.59
N LEU A 32 3.48 -13.86 -18.07
CA LEU A 32 2.70 -13.58 -19.28
C LEU A 32 3.62 -13.43 -20.47
N GLU A 33 3.34 -14.20 -21.52
CA GLU A 33 3.94 -14.01 -22.84
C GLU A 33 3.59 -12.62 -23.38
N ALA A 34 4.50 -12.05 -24.19
CA ALA A 34 4.31 -10.73 -24.78
C ALA A 34 3.00 -10.62 -25.58
N ALA A 35 2.64 -11.68 -26.32
CA ALA A 35 1.39 -11.75 -27.08
C ALA A 35 0.15 -11.69 -26.18
N THR A 36 0.09 -12.50 -25.11
CA THR A 36 -1.02 -12.48 -24.15
C THR A 36 -1.10 -11.13 -23.44
N ARG A 37 0.04 -10.55 -23.03
CA ARG A 37 0.05 -9.21 -22.42
C ARG A 37 -0.49 -8.16 -23.38
N ALA A 38 -0.11 -8.21 -24.65
CA ALA A 38 -0.64 -7.31 -25.67
C ALA A 38 -2.16 -7.48 -25.87
N GLN A 39 -2.66 -8.72 -25.88
CA GLN A 39 -4.08 -9.03 -25.96
C GLN A 39 -4.85 -8.47 -24.76
N CYS A 40 -4.33 -8.63 -23.53
CA CYS A 40 -4.93 -8.02 -22.33
C CYS A 40 -5.06 -6.49 -22.50
N LEU A 41 -3.98 -5.83 -22.93
CA LEU A 41 -4.01 -4.37 -23.15
C LEU A 41 -4.95 -3.96 -24.27
N GLN A 42 -5.08 -4.77 -25.33
CA GLN A 42 -6.04 -4.52 -26.41
C GLN A 42 -7.48 -4.60 -25.90
N VAL A 43 -7.82 -5.65 -25.14
CA VAL A 43 -9.14 -5.82 -24.52
C VAL A 43 -9.48 -4.63 -23.62
N LEU A 44 -8.55 -4.23 -22.75
CA LEU A 44 -8.76 -3.12 -21.83
C LEU A 44 -8.87 -1.78 -22.57
N ARG A 45 -8.01 -1.50 -23.55
CA ARG A 45 -8.10 -0.27 -24.36
C ARG A 45 -9.39 -0.19 -25.18
N GLY A 46 -9.87 -1.33 -25.67
CA GLY A 46 -11.17 -1.45 -26.33
C GLY A 46 -12.30 -1.18 -25.34
N GLY A 47 -12.29 -1.83 -24.18
CA GLY A 47 -13.28 -1.64 -23.12
C GLY A 47 -13.38 -0.19 -22.63
N LEU A 48 -12.24 0.49 -22.44
CA LEU A 48 -12.19 1.90 -22.03
C LEU A 48 -12.90 2.84 -23.03
N ARG A 49 -12.88 2.47 -24.31
CA ARG A 49 -13.50 3.22 -25.41
C ARG A 49 -14.88 2.68 -25.80
N GLY A 50 -15.39 1.69 -25.08
CA GLY A 50 -16.71 1.11 -25.30
C GLY A 50 -17.85 2.06 -24.94
N GLU A 51 -19.07 1.66 -25.30
CA GLU A 51 -20.29 2.44 -25.06
C GLU A 51 -20.78 2.31 -23.61
N ASP A 52 -20.59 1.16 -22.99
CA ASP A 52 -21.05 0.89 -21.63
C ASP A 52 -20.15 1.55 -20.58
N PHE A 53 -20.75 2.38 -19.72
CA PHE A 53 -20.03 3.17 -18.72
C PHE A 53 -19.23 2.31 -17.71
N TRP A 54 -19.87 1.33 -17.08
CA TRP A 54 -19.22 0.54 -16.01
C TRP A 54 -18.11 -0.38 -16.53
N PRO A 55 -18.29 -1.13 -17.64
CA PRO A 55 -17.19 -1.83 -18.31
C PRO A 55 -16.02 -0.91 -18.67
N ALA A 56 -16.27 0.33 -19.10
CA ALA A 56 -15.19 1.28 -19.35
C ALA A 56 -14.42 1.65 -18.06
N MET A 57 -15.10 1.78 -16.92
CA MET A 57 -14.43 1.98 -15.61
C MET A 57 -13.65 0.74 -15.17
N HIS A 58 -14.17 -0.47 -15.41
CA HIS A 58 -13.44 -1.72 -15.13
C HIS A 58 -12.17 -1.84 -16.00
N ALA A 59 -12.25 -1.40 -17.26
CA ALA A 59 -11.11 -1.35 -18.14
C ALA A 59 -10.06 -0.32 -17.71
N ALA A 60 -10.49 0.84 -17.20
CA ALA A 60 -9.62 1.84 -16.60
C ALA A 60 -8.88 1.31 -15.36
N GLU A 61 -9.59 0.57 -14.49
CA GLU A 61 -9.00 -0.13 -13.34
C GLU A 61 -7.92 -1.12 -13.82
N GLY A 62 -8.24 -1.97 -14.79
CA GLY A 62 -7.30 -2.94 -15.36
C GLY A 62 -6.06 -2.32 -16.00
N LEU A 63 -6.22 -1.20 -16.74
CA LEU A 63 -5.09 -0.46 -17.31
C LEU A 63 -4.19 0.12 -16.22
N THR A 64 -4.79 0.68 -15.18
CA THR A 64 -4.05 1.22 -14.02
C THR A 64 -3.22 0.14 -13.34
N LEU A 65 -3.84 -1.01 -13.04
CA LEU A 65 -3.16 -2.17 -12.46
C LEU A 65 -2.08 -2.75 -13.41
N GLY A 66 -2.26 -2.59 -14.72
CA GLY A 66 -1.27 -2.91 -15.75
C GLY A 66 -0.11 -1.91 -15.90
N GLY A 67 -0.06 -0.84 -15.12
CA GLY A 67 0.98 0.20 -15.20
C GLY A 67 0.69 1.33 -16.20
N HIS A 68 -0.54 1.45 -16.69
CA HIS A 68 -0.96 2.46 -17.68
C HIS A 68 -1.80 3.58 -17.07
N GLY A 69 -1.59 3.91 -15.79
CA GLY A 69 -2.35 4.95 -15.08
C GLY A 69 -2.34 6.32 -15.78
N LYS A 70 -1.21 6.73 -16.37
CA LYS A 70 -1.13 7.99 -17.13
C LYS A 70 -2.14 8.04 -18.30
N GLU A 71 -2.27 6.95 -19.05
CA GLU A 71 -3.25 6.83 -20.15
C GLU A 71 -4.69 6.98 -19.63
N VAL A 72 -4.98 6.39 -18.46
CA VAL A 72 -6.29 6.48 -17.81
C VAL A 72 -6.61 7.91 -17.38
N ILE A 73 -5.66 8.60 -16.73
CA ILE A 73 -5.83 9.99 -16.29
C ILE A 73 -6.12 10.89 -17.48
N GLU A 74 -5.31 10.80 -18.54
CA GLU A 74 -5.46 11.62 -19.75
C GLU A 74 -6.84 11.42 -20.40
N PHE A 75 -7.32 10.17 -20.44
CA PHE A 75 -8.60 9.84 -21.08
C PHE A 75 -9.83 10.21 -20.24
N LEU A 76 -9.79 10.04 -18.92
CA LEU A 76 -10.96 10.24 -18.05
C LEU A 76 -11.09 11.66 -17.50
N THR A 77 -9.99 12.40 -17.36
CA THR A 77 -10.00 13.77 -16.78
C THR A 77 -10.93 14.75 -17.52
N PRO A 78 -11.02 14.75 -18.87
CA PRO A 78 -11.99 15.60 -19.55
C PRO A 78 -13.43 15.21 -19.24
N LYS A 79 -13.71 13.91 -19.09
CA LYS A 79 -15.07 13.37 -18.87
C LYS A 79 -15.62 13.71 -17.49
N VAL A 80 -14.79 13.62 -16.44
CA VAL A 80 -15.25 13.91 -15.06
C VAL A 80 -15.68 15.38 -14.89
N LYS A 81 -15.18 16.29 -15.73
CA LYS A 81 -15.54 17.72 -15.69
C LYS A 81 -16.90 18.01 -16.33
N THR A 82 -17.34 17.17 -17.27
CA THR A 82 -18.58 17.37 -18.03
C THR A 82 -19.69 16.43 -17.62
N GLU A 83 -19.38 15.35 -16.90
CA GLU A 83 -20.36 14.40 -16.41
C GLU A 83 -21.22 15.02 -15.30
N SER A 84 -22.53 14.85 -15.42
CA SER A 84 -23.53 15.38 -14.49
C SER A 84 -24.11 14.31 -13.58
N ASP A 85 -24.09 13.03 -13.97
CA ASP A 85 -24.57 11.95 -13.13
C ASP A 85 -23.59 11.66 -12.00
N ASP A 86 -24.03 11.78 -10.76
CA ASP A 86 -23.14 11.62 -9.59
C ASP A 86 -22.56 10.21 -9.45
N GLN A 87 -23.25 9.17 -9.93
CA GLN A 87 -22.72 7.80 -9.90
C GLN A 87 -21.56 7.67 -10.90
N HIS A 88 -21.74 8.19 -12.10
CA HIS A 88 -20.70 8.24 -13.12
C HIS A 88 -19.53 9.14 -12.71
N ARG A 89 -19.79 10.30 -12.10
CA ARG A 89 -18.75 11.16 -11.54
C ARG A 89 -17.93 10.41 -10.49
N CYS A 90 -18.56 9.63 -9.61
CA CYS A 90 -17.85 8.78 -8.65
C CYS A 90 -16.99 7.72 -9.36
N GLY A 91 -17.52 7.05 -10.38
CA GLY A 91 -16.77 6.07 -11.18
C GLY A 91 -15.53 6.66 -11.83
N LEU A 92 -15.69 7.79 -12.52
CA LEU A 92 -14.58 8.51 -13.18
C LEU A 92 -13.53 8.98 -12.17
N ALA A 93 -13.97 9.63 -11.10
CA ALA A 93 -13.09 10.12 -10.04
C ALA A 93 -12.31 8.98 -9.36
N ARG A 94 -12.97 7.84 -9.11
CA ARG A 94 -12.34 6.65 -8.51
C ARG A 94 -11.18 6.15 -9.37
N GLU A 95 -11.39 5.98 -10.66
CA GLU A 95 -10.37 5.42 -11.55
C GLU A 95 -9.24 6.43 -11.81
N ILE A 96 -9.53 7.74 -11.87
CA ILE A 96 -8.49 8.77 -11.93
C ILE A 96 -7.64 8.78 -10.64
N ALA A 97 -8.27 8.66 -9.48
CA ALA A 97 -7.58 8.58 -8.19
C ALA A 97 -6.67 7.34 -8.10
N ARG A 98 -7.19 6.15 -8.49
CA ARG A 98 -6.39 4.90 -8.55
C ARG A 98 -5.22 5.02 -9.51
N ALA A 99 -5.40 5.74 -10.61
CA ALA A 99 -4.35 5.96 -11.61
C ALA A 99 -3.25 6.93 -11.15
N GLY A 100 -3.44 7.63 -10.02
CA GLY A 100 -2.42 8.44 -9.34
C GLY A 100 -2.81 9.89 -9.13
N ASP A 101 -3.87 10.40 -9.76
CA ASP A 101 -4.36 11.77 -9.54
C ASP A 101 -5.40 11.81 -8.42
N ARG A 102 -4.87 11.92 -7.19
CA ARG A 102 -5.62 11.95 -5.95
C ARG A 102 -6.49 13.20 -5.79
N SER A 103 -6.34 14.24 -6.61
CA SER A 103 -7.14 15.46 -6.50
C SER A 103 -8.64 15.20 -6.73
N THR A 104 -8.96 14.17 -7.52
CA THR A 104 -10.32 13.77 -7.84
C THR A 104 -11.07 13.09 -6.70
N ILE A 105 -10.39 12.67 -5.62
CA ILE A 105 -11.06 12.11 -4.44
C ILE A 105 -12.05 13.11 -3.83
N ARG A 106 -11.74 14.40 -3.94
CA ARG A 106 -12.63 15.49 -3.51
C ARG A 106 -14.02 15.42 -4.16
N VAL A 107 -14.13 14.96 -5.40
CA VAL A 107 -15.43 14.80 -6.10
C VAL A 107 -16.33 13.82 -5.35
N MET A 108 -15.79 12.68 -4.94
CA MET A 108 -16.55 11.66 -4.19
C MET A 108 -16.91 12.15 -2.78
N GLN A 109 -16.02 12.92 -2.14
CA GLN A 109 -16.31 13.51 -0.83
C GLN A 109 -17.44 14.56 -0.91
N GLU A 110 -17.42 15.41 -1.93
CA GLU A 110 -18.45 16.42 -2.17
C GLU A 110 -19.80 15.77 -2.47
N ILE A 111 -19.83 14.71 -3.29
CA ILE A 111 -21.05 13.94 -3.56
C ILE A 111 -21.59 13.31 -2.26
N LEU A 112 -20.74 12.64 -1.47
CA LEU A 112 -21.16 12.03 -0.19
C LEU A 112 -21.65 13.06 0.84
N ALA A 113 -21.14 14.30 0.78
CA ALA A 113 -21.52 15.37 1.70
C ALA A 113 -22.74 16.18 1.23
N GLY A 114 -23.03 16.16 -0.08
CA GLY A 114 -24.00 17.03 -0.73
C GLY A 114 -25.43 16.51 -0.72
N GLU A 115 -26.33 17.36 -1.23
CA GLU A 115 -27.74 17.08 -1.48
C GLU A 115 -28.08 17.45 -2.94
N PRO A 116 -29.04 16.75 -3.60
CA PRO A 116 -29.79 15.61 -3.06
C PRO A 116 -28.90 14.35 -2.95
N LYS A 117 -29.28 13.37 -2.12
CA LYS A 117 -28.50 12.13 -1.85
C LYS A 117 -28.30 11.15 -3.04
N HIS A 118 -28.28 11.64 -4.28
CA HIS A 118 -27.99 10.84 -5.46
C HIS A 118 -26.49 10.51 -5.47
N GLY A 119 -26.13 9.25 -5.72
CA GLY A 119 -24.72 8.83 -5.76
C GLY A 119 -24.02 8.59 -4.41
N HIS A 120 -24.65 8.82 -3.26
CA HIS A 120 -24.01 8.60 -1.94
C HIS A 120 -23.46 7.18 -1.74
N VAL A 121 -24.21 6.16 -2.16
CA VAL A 121 -23.76 4.76 -2.11
C VAL A 121 -22.49 4.57 -2.95
N HIS A 122 -22.49 5.07 -4.19
CA HIS A 122 -21.36 5.00 -5.10
C HIS A 122 -20.15 5.79 -4.60
N ALA A 123 -20.38 6.94 -3.96
CA ALA A 123 -19.33 7.73 -3.34
C ALA A 123 -18.68 6.97 -2.19
N ALA A 124 -19.47 6.40 -1.27
CA ALA A 124 -18.95 5.61 -0.16
C ALA A 124 -18.21 4.36 -0.62
N GLU A 125 -18.76 3.61 -1.59
CA GLU A 125 -18.10 2.46 -2.21
C GLU A 125 -16.78 2.85 -2.88
N SER A 126 -16.77 3.97 -3.61
CA SER A 126 -15.59 4.41 -4.34
C SER A 126 -14.50 4.90 -3.39
N LEU A 127 -14.86 5.57 -2.29
CA LEU A 127 -13.94 5.93 -1.21
C LEU A 127 -13.35 4.70 -0.53
N PHE A 128 -14.15 3.64 -0.30
CA PHE A 128 -13.65 2.34 0.16
C PHE A 128 -12.61 1.71 -0.78
N LYS A 129 -12.79 1.89 -2.10
CA LYS A 129 -11.97 1.31 -3.17
C LYS A 129 -10.65 2.05 -3.47
N VAL A 130 -10.50 3.32 -3.05
CA VAL A 130 -9.28 4.13 -3.28
C VAL A 130 -8.32 4.19 -2.09
N PHE A 131 -8.60 3.45 -1.01
CA PHE A 131 -7.69 3.20 0.13
C PHE A 131 -7.16 4.41 0.92
N GLU A 132 -7.61 5.63 0.62
CA GLU A 132 -6.88 6.83 1.04
C GLU A 132 -7.65 7.82 1.91
N ILE A 133 -8.98 7.71 2.00
CA ILE A 133 -9.82 8.64 2.77
C ILE A 133 -10.91 7.82 3.47
N GLY A 134 -11.19 8.00 4.75
CA GLY A 134 -10.82 9.05 5.69
C GLY A 134 -12.05 9.25 6.56
N ASP A 135 -11.89 9.08 7.86
CA ASP A 135 -12.93 9.18 8.88
C ASP A 135 -13.53 10.60 9.00
N GLY A 136 -14.18 11.05 7.92
CA GLY A 136 -14.71 12.39 7.78
C GLY A 136 -16.17 12.48 8.24
N PRO A 137 -16.67 13.69 8.53
CA PRO A 137 -18.05 13.89 9.01
C PRO A 137 -19.11 13.28 8.09
N ALA A 138 -18.94 13.36 6.76
CA ALA A 138 -19.88 12.76 5.81
C ALA A 138 -19.89 11.23 5.88
N MET A 139 -18.71 10.60 6.01
CA MET A 139 -18.58 9.16 6.16
C MET A 139 -19.18 8.68 7.49
N ARG A 140 -18.93 9.38 8.61
CA ARG A 140 -19.54 9.05 9.91
C ARG A 140 -21.07 9.22 9.89
N ARG A 141 -21.61 10.23 9.20
CA ARG A 141 -23.06 10.37 8.99
C ARG A 141 -23.63 9.21 8.15
N ALA A 142 -22.96 8.84 7.07
CA ALA A 142 -23.35 7.73 6.21
C ALA A 142 -23.31 6.37 6.94
N PHE A 143 -22.42 6.21 7.93
CA PHE A 143 -22.37 5.04 8.80
C PHE A 143 -23.45 5.05 9.89
N ALA A 144 -23.75 6.21 10.47
CA ALA A 144 -24.70 6.36 11.58
C ALA A 144 -26.18 6.28 11.16
N GLN A 145 -26.49 6.52 9.88
CA GLN A 145 -27.88 6.47 9.41
C GLN A 145 -28.48 5.05 9.41
N THR A 146 -29.80 4.99 9.27
CA THR A 146 -30.59 3.76 9.18
C THR A 146 -31.55 3.72 7.98
N ASP A 147 -31.56 4.77 7.14
CA ASP A 147 -32.47 4.92 6.00
C ASP A 147 -32.02 4.13 4.76
N ASN A 148 -30.72 3.89 4.61
CA ASN A 148 -30.14 3.20 3.45
C ASN A 148 -29.06 2.19 3.88
N MET A 149 -29.43 0.90 3.96
CA MET A 149 -28.51 -0.13 4.43
C MET A 149 -27.26 -0.29 3.54
N LYS A 150 -27.39 -0.16 2.21
CA LYS A 150 -26.25 -0.22 1.29
C LYS A 150 -25.24 0.89 1.56
N LEU A 151 -25.71 2.11 1.77
CA LEU A 151 -24.86 3.25 2.14
C LEU A 151 -24.15 2.98 3.48
N LYS A 152 -24.88 2.44 4.47
CA LYS A 152 -24.32 2.11 5.79
C LYS A 152 -23.22 1.06 5.68
N LEU A 153 -23.45 0.00 4.89
CA LEU A 153 -22.46 -1.05 4.64
C LEU A 153 -21.20 -0.49 3.97
N MET A 154 -21.35 0.32 2.92
CA MET A 154 -20.21 0.94 2.26
C MET A 154 -19.43 1.87 3.19
N ALA A 155 -20.12 2.67 3.99
CA ALA A 155 -19.50 3.56 4.96
C ALA A 155 -18.78 2.76 6.07
N ALA A 156 -19.39 1.70 6.58
CA ALA A 156 -18.77 0.79 7.52
C ALA A 156 -17.52 0.12 6.92
N GLY A 157 -17.57 -0.31 5.65
CA GLY A 157 -16.42 -0.84 4.93
C GLY A 157 -15.27 0.15 4.83
N ALA A 158 -15.55 1.40 4.43
CA ALA A 158 -14.54 2.46 4.33
C ALA A 158 -13.88 2.77 5.68
N LEU A 159 -14.67 2.85 6.76
CA LEU A 159 -14.18 3.09 8.13
C LEU A 159 -13.40 1.89 8.68
N ALA A 160 -13.91 0.67 8.51
CA ALA A 160 -13.27 -0.55 8.99
C ALA A 160 -11.92 -0.79 8.30
N ARG A 161 -11.80 -0.48 7.00
CA ARG A 161 -10.53 -0.53 6.27
C ARG A 161 -9.46 0.40 6.84
N ARG A 162 -9.86 1.42 7.61
CA ARG A 162 -8.98 2.35 8.32
C ARG A 162 -8.71 1.96 9.77
N GLY A 163 -9.24 0.83 10.23
CA GLY A 163 -9.09 0.33 11.60
C GLY A 163 -10.18 0.79 12.58
N ASP A 164 -11.31 1.33 12.10
CA ASP A 164 -12.46 1.61 12.99
C ASP A 164 -13.10 0.29 13.45
N ALA A 165 -12.78 -0.12 14.68
CA ALA A 165 -13.25 -1.36 15.26
C ALA A 165 -14.80 -1.44 15.39
N PRO A 166 -15.52 -0.37 15.79
CA PRO A 166 -16.98 -0.36 15.76
C PRO A 166 -17.58 -0.63 14.37
N ALA A 167 -17.00 -0.05 13.31
CA ALA A 167 -17.43 -0.30 11.94
C ALA A 167 -17.19 -1.75 11.52
N MET A 168 -16.03 -2.33 11.86
CA MET A 168 -15.74 -3.75 11.63
C MET A 168 -16.73 -4.67 12.34
N GLN A 169 -17.04 -4.37 13.60
CA GLN A 169 -18.04 -5.13 14.37
C GLN A 169 -19.43 -5.05 13.72
N THR A 170 -19.82 -3.86 13.25
CA THR A 170 -21.10 -3.66 12.53
C THR A 170 -21.17 -4.50 11.26
N LEU A 171 -20.09 -4.59 10.46
CA LEU A 171 -20.04 -5.45 9.27
C LEU A 171 -20.27 -6.93 9.62
N ARG A 172 -19.62 -7.40 10.69
CA ARG A 172 -19.76 -8.79 11.18
C ARG A 172 -21.17 -9.11 11.69
N GLU A 173 -21.87 -8.12 12.21
CA GLU A 173 -23.28 -8.21 12.61
C GLU A 173 -24.22 -8.20 11.41
N LEU A 174 -23.99 -7.28 10.45
CA LEU A 174 -24.80 -7.15 9.24
C LEU A 174 -24.69 -8.35 8.29
N LEU A 175 -23.63 -9.16 8.40
CA LEU A 175 -23.59 -10.47 7.75
C LEU A 175 -24.72 -11.42 8.19
N GLY A 176 -25.37 -11.14 9.32
CA GLY A 176 -26.53 -11.90 9.81
C GLY A 176 -27.89 -11.40 9.29
N THR A 177 -27.94 -10.29 8.55
CA THR A 177 -29.18 -9.65 8.08
C THR A 177 -30.04 -10.59 7.22
N ASP A 178 -31.35 -10.38 7.20
CA ASP A 178 -32.29 -11.22 6.46
C ASP A 178 -32.28 -10.95 4.95
N ASP A 179 -32.02 -9.70 4.55
CA ASP A 179 -31.90 -9.34 3.14
C ASP A 179 -30.66 -9.99 2.49
N PRO A 180 -30.81 -10.85 1.46
CA PRO A 180 -29.69 -11.53 0.83
C PRO A 180 -28.71 -10.58 0.13
N THR A 181 -29.17 -9.44 -0.37
CA THR A 181 -28.33 -8.46 -1.07
C THR A 181 -27.40 -7.77 -0.09
N ASP A 182 -27.94 -7.25 1.01
CA ASP A 182 -27.16 -6.60 2.06
C ASP A 182 -26.16 -7.59 2.69
N ARG A 183 -26.57 -8.86 2.84
CA ARG A 183 -25.69 -9.92 3.31
C ARG A 183 -24.53 -10.19 2.35
N GLY A 184 -24.82 -10.25 1.05
CA GLY A 184 -23.80 -10.42 0.00
C GLY A 184 -22.81 -9.25 -0.02
N ILE A 185 -23.29 -8.03 0.19
CA ILE A 185 -22.44 -6.83 0.32
C ILE A 185 -21.54 -6.94 1.55
N ALA A 186 -22.07 -7.31 2.71
CA ALA A 186 -21.27 -7.51 3.93
C ALA A 186 -20.19 -8.58 3.72
N ALA A 187 -20.53 -9.69 3.05
CA ALA A 187 -19.59 -10.75 2.69
C ALA A 187 -18.48 -10.24 1.75
N TRP A 188 -18.83 -9.48 0.71
CA TRP A 188 -17.87 -8.87 -0.21
C TRP A 188 -16.88 -7.95 0.52
N ILE A 189 -17.37 -7.07 1.40
CA ILE A 189 -16.51 -6.18 2.21
C ILE A 189 -15.59 -7.02 3.10
N LEU A 190 -16.11 -7.99 3.84
CA LEU A 190 -15.31 -8.85 4.72
C LEU A 190 -14.27 -9.67 3.95
N GLY A 191 -14.56 -10.09 2.72
CA GLY A 191 -13.55 -10.72 1.86
C GLY A 191 -12.37 -9.78 1.58
N GLN A 192 -12.63 -8.48 1.43
CA GLN A 192 -11.64 -7.48 1.03
C GLN A 192 -10.82 -6.90 2.19
N ILE A 193 -11.36 -6.91 3.42
CA ILE A 193 -10.71 -6.28 4.60
C ILE A 193 -10.69 -7.16 5.86
N GLY A 194 -11.40 -8.28 5.85
CA GLY A 194 -11.40 -9.24 6.95
C GLY A 194 -10.17 -10.15 6.89
N ASP A 195 -10.17 -11.14 7.78
CA ASP A 195 -9.08 -12.10 7.91
C ASP A 195 -9.61 -13.52 8.10
N ARG A 196 -8.70 -14.49 8.31
CA ARG A 196 -9.05 -15.90 8.49
C ARG A 196 -10.04 -16.15 9.63
N SER A 197 -10.15 -15.27 10.62
CA SER A 197 -11.13 -15.38 11.71
C SER A 197 -12.58 -15.21 11.25
N ASP A 198 -12.81 -14.62 10.06
CA ASP A 198 -14.16 -14.43 9.50
C ASP A 198 -14.66 -15.64 8.69
N ILE A 199 -13.83 -16.67 8.44
CA ILE A 199 -14.15 -17.85 7.62
C ILE A 199 -15.41 -18.58 8.12
N GLU A 200 -15.44 -18.97 9.40
CA GLU A 200 -16.57 -19.74 9.94
C GLU A 200 -17.87 -18.95 9.93
N ARG A 201 -17.78 -17.63 10.10
CA ARG A 201 -18.93 -16.73 10.03
C ARG A 201 -19.48 -16.66 8.61
N LEU A 202 -18.61 -16.51 7.62
CA LEU A 202 -18.98 -16.51 6.20
C LEU A 202 -19.60 -17.85 5.78
N LYS A 203 -19.00 -18.99 6.16
CA LYS A 203 -19.54 -20.33 5.87
C LYS A 203 -20.93 -20.53 6.46
N LYS A 204 -21.13 -20.12 7.72
CA LYS A 204 -22.43 -20.22 8.38
C LYS A 204 -23.52 -19.44 7.63
N GLN A 205 -23.21 -18.24 7.16
CA GLN A 205 -24.18 -17.37 6.48
C GLN A 205 -24.39 -17.75 5.01
N MET A 206 -23.38 -18.32 4.36
CA MET A 206 -23.49 -18.87 3.00
C MET A 206 -24.57 -19.96 2.89
N ALA A 207 -24.82 -20.72 3.95
CA ALA A 207 -25.88 -21.74 3.99
C ALA A 207 -27.31 -21.16 3.85
N ARG A 208 -27.46 -19.85 4.01
CA ARG A 208 -28.74 -19.11 3.89
C ARG A 208 -28.87 -18.37 2.55
N CYS A 209 -27.98 -18.60 1.58
CA CYS A 209 -28.04 -17.95 0.26
C CYS A 209 -29.20 -18.54 -0.58
N PRO A 210 -30.07 -17.70 -1.17
CA PRO A 210 -31.24 -18.18 -1.91
C PRO A 210 -30.91 -18.66 -3.33
N ASP A 211 -29.79 -18.21 -3.90
CA ASP A 211 -29.42 -18.48 -5.28
C ASP A 211 -27.89 -18.63 -5.46
N ALA A 212 -27.49 -19.08 -6.66
CA ALA A 212 -26.11 -19.34 -7.01
C ALA A 212 -25.25 -18.06 -7.04
N THR A 213 -25.82 -16.91 -7.43
CA THR A 213 -25.10 -15.63 -7.53
C THR A 213 -24.74 -15.11 -6.15
N THR A 214 -25.69 -15.09 -5.23
CA THR A 214 -25.47 -14.71 -3.83
C THR A 214 -24.49 -15.66 -3.17
N ARG A 215 -24.60 -16.98 -3.43
CA ARG A 215 -23.65 -17.97 -2.93
C ARG A 215 -22.23 -17.73 -3.47
N ALA A 216 -22.08 -17.43 -4.76
CA ALA A 216 -20.78 -17.17 -5.38
C ALA A 216 -20.06 -15.99 -4.70
N SER A 217 -20.78 -14.93 -4.30
CA SER A 217 -20.19 -13.81 -3.54
C SER A 217 -19.54 -14.25 -2.22
N PHE A 218 -20.13 -15.21 -1.50
CA PHE A 218 -19.53 -15.78 -0.29
C PHE A 218 -18.32 -16.66 -0.61
N GLU A 219 -18.43 -17.51 -1.63
CA GLU A 219 -17.33 -18.37 -2.08
C GLU A 219 -16.10 -17.53 -2.50
N HIS A 220 -16.32 -16.42 -3.19
CA HIS A 220 -15.27 -15.50 -3.59
C HIS A 220 -14.66 -14.74 -2.40
N ALA A 221 -15.49 -14.27 -1.46
CA ALA A 221 -14.99 -13.65 -0.22
C ALA A 221 -14.15 -14.62 0.62
N LEU A 222 -14.58 -15.88 0.72
CA LEU A 222 -13.83 -16.96 1.37
C LEU A 222 -12.47 -17.20 0.69
N ALA A 223 -12.41 -17.17 -0.64
CA ALA A 223 -11.15 -17.28 -1.37
C ALA A 223 -10.16 -16.15 -1.02
N LEU A 224 -10.64 -14.89 -0.92
CA LEU A 224 -9.79 -13.74 -0.58
C LEU A 224 -9.13 -13.87 0.80
N ILE A 225 -9.87 -14.39 1.79
CA ILE A 225 -9.36 -14.56 3.15
C ILE A 225 -8.64 -15.90 3.35
N GLY A 226 -8.35 -16.64 2.27
CA GLY A 226 -7.49 -17.82 2.28
C GLY A 226 -8.18 -19.12 2.68
N ASP A 227 -9.49 -19.27 2.46
CA ASP A 227 -10.21 -20.54 2.57
C ASP A 227 -10.05 -21.39 1.29
N GLU A 228 -9.56 -22.62 1.45
CA GLU A 228 -9.29 -23.52 0.33
C GLU A 228 -10.56 -23.95 -0.44
N ALA A 229 -11.68 -24.12 0.27
CA ALA A 229 -12.93 -24.48 -0.38
C ALA A 229 -13.49 -23.30 -1.18
N GLY A 230 -13.35 -22.08 -0.66
CA GLY A 230 -13.59 -20.84 -1.39
C GLY A 230 -12.76 -20.74 -2.66
N LEU A 231 -11.45 -21.03 -2.60
CA LEU A 231 -10.58 -21.03 -3.78
C LEU A 231 -11.02 -22.04 -4.84
N LYS A 232 -11.34 -23.29 -4.47
CA LYS A 232 -11.87 -24.29 -5.41
C LYS A 232 -13.19 -23.88 -6.02
N ALA A 233 -14.05 -23.23 -5.24
CA ALA A 233 -15.31 -22.71 -5.74
C ALA A 233 -15.11 -21.53 -6.71
N LEU A 234 -14.18 -20.61 -6.41
CA LEU A 234 -13.78 -19.53 -7.31
C LEU A 234 -13.28 -20.07 -8.65
N GLU A 235 -12.42 -21.10 -8.64
CA GLU A 235 -11.94 -21.78 -9.86
C GLU A 235 -13.09 -22.35 -10.69
N ARG A 236 -14.05 -23.02 -10.05
CA ARG A 236 -15.27 -23.53 -10.71
C ARG A 236 -16.13 -22.40 -11.27
N ASN A 237 -16.27 -21.30 -10.55
CA ASN A 237 -17.16 -20.21 -10.94
C ASN A 237 -16.67 -19.49 -12.21
N LEU A 238 -15.38 -19.56 -12.55
CA LEU A 238 -14.83 -19.09 -13.83
C LEU A 238 -15.36 -19.87 -15.05
N THR A 239 -15.97 -21.04 -14.87
CA THR A 239 -16.62 -21.83 -15.94
C THR A 239 -18.14 -21.84 -15.83
N SER A 240 -18.74 -20.97 -15.01
CA SER A 240 -20.20 -20.86 -14.90
C SER A 240 -20.83 -20.45 -16.24
N ASP A 241 -21.99 -21.02 -16.55
CA ASP A 241 -22.84 -20.60 -17.68
C ASP A 241 -23.42 -19.19 -17.44
N ASP A 242 -23.63 -18.82 -16.17
CA ASP A 242 -24.03 -17.47 -15.78
C ASP A 242 -22.85 -16.50 -15.96
N SER A 243 -23.02 -15.53 -16.87
CA SER A 243 -21.99 -14.53 -17.18
C SER A 243 -21.67 -13.61 -16.00
N ALA A 244 -22.62 -13.32 -15.11
CA ALA A 244 -22.36 -12.50 -13.92
C ALA A 244 -21.45 -13.25 -12.96
N ILE A 245 -21.78 -14.51 -12.63
CA ILE A 245 -20.93 -15.36 -11.76
C ILE A 245 -19.51 -15.46 -12.32
N ARG A 246 -19.38 -15.74 -13.61
CA ARG A 246 -18.10 -15.86 -14.29
C ARG A 246 -17.30 -14.56 -14.32
N THR A 247 -17.96 -13.42 -14.57
CA THR A 247 -17.32 -12.09 -14.58
C THR A 247 -16.79 -11.72 -13.19
N TYR A 248 -17.59 -11.91 -12.14
CA TYR A 248 -17.15 -11.65 -10.78
C TYR A 248 -16.03 -12.61 -10.35
N ALA A 249 -16.11 -13.90 -10.71
CA ALA A 249 -15.03 -14.85 -10.44
C ALA A 249 -13.71 -14.41 -11.08
N ALA A 250 -13.74 -13.84 -12.29
CA ALA A 250 -12.54 -13.32 -12.93
C ALA A 250 -11.90 -12.19 -12.13
N THR A 251 -12.68 -11.22 -11.65
CA THR A 251 -12.16 -10.13 -10.79
C THR A 251 -11.52 -10.68 -9.52
N PHE A 252 -12.23 -11.55 -8.81
CA PHE A 252 -11.77 -12.10 -7.53
C PHE A 252 -10.57 -13.05 -7.68
N ALA A 253 -10.38 -13.68 -8.84
CA ALA A 253 -9.17 -14.45 -9.10
C ALA A 253 -7.90 -13.60 -9.07
N GLY A 254 -7.98 -12.35 -9.55
CA GLY A 254 -6.90 -11.37 -9.41
C GLY A 254 -6.70 -10.94 -7.97
N ASP A 255 -7.78 -10.54 -7.30
CA ASP A 255 -7.77 -10.05 -5.92
C ASP A 255 -7.27 -11.11 -4.91
N ALA A 256 -7.65 -12.38 -5.10
CA ALA A 256 -7.23 -13.51 -4.27
C ALA A 256 -5.81 -14.00 -4.61
N HIS A 257 -5.16 -13.40 -5.62
CA HIS A 257 -3.91 -13.89 -6.18
C HIS A 257 -3.96 -15.38 -6.54
N ALA A 258 -5.08 -15.84 -7.11
CA ALA A 258 -5.36 -17.23 -7.44
C ALA A 258 -4.63 -17.66 -8.72
N VAL A 259 -3.31 -17.84 -8.64
CA VAL A 259 -2.42 -18.07 -9.80
C VAL A 259 -2.75 -19.31 -10.62
N SER A 260 -3.39 -20.32 -9.99
CA SER A 260 -3.91 -21.53 -10.65
C SER A 260 -4.98 -21.23 -11.70
N THR A 261 -5.67 -20.10 -11.60
CA THR A 261 -6.76 -19.71 -12.51
C THR A 261 -6.27 -19.16 -13.85
N ALA A 262 -4.98 -18.88 -14.01
CA ALA A 262 -4.43 -18.21 -15.18
C ALA A 262 -4.77 -18.88 -16.53
N PRO A 263 -4.74 -20.22 -16.70
CA PRO A 263 -5.17 -20.85 -17.94
C PRO A 263 -6.63 -20.52 -18.30
N ARG A 264 -7.51 -20.50 -17.30
CA ARG A 264 -8.93 -20.19 -17.51
C ARG A 264 -9.14 -18.71 -17.81
N LEU A 265 -8.45 -17.81 -17.10
CA LEU A 265 -8.48 -16.38 -17.40
C LEU A 265 -7.98 -16.07 -18.82
N LYS A 266 -6.94 -16.77 -19.31
CA LYS A 266 -6.49 -16.65 -20.71
C LYS A 266 -7.59 -17.01 -21.70
N ALA A 267 -8.32 -18.10 -21.47
CA ALA A 267 -9.45 -18.48 -22.32
C ALA A 267 -10.59 -17.43 -22.30
N MET A 268 -10.82 -16.79 -21.15
CA MET A 268 -11.84 -15.74 -20.99
C MET A 268 -11.49 -14.43 -21.70
N LEU A 269 -10.28 -14.25 -22.25
CA LEU A 269 -10.00 -13.12 -23.12
C LEU A 269 -10.85 -13.12 -24.40
N GLU A 270 -11.45 -14.26 -24.75
CA GLU A 270 -12.37 -14.44 -25.88
C GLU A 270 -13.83 -14.69 -25.42
N ASP A 271 -14.16 -14.36 -24.17
CA ASP A 271 -15.52 -14.53 -23.65
C ASP A 271 -16.54 -13.71 -24.47
N PRO A 272 -17.74 -14.24 -24.76
CA PRO A 272 -18.76 -13.48 -25.47
C PRO A 272 -19.17 -12.20 -24.73
N PHE A 273 -19.08 -12.19 -23.39
CA PHE A 273 -19.45 -11.04 -22.58
C PHE A 273 -18.28 -10.05 -22.43
N PRO A 274 -18.41 -8.79 -22.88
CA PRO A 274 -17.30 -7.83 -22.87
C PRO A 274 -16.68 -7.61 -21.48
N ASP A 275 -17.50 -7.51 -20.44
CA ASP A 275 -16.99 -7.26 -19.09
C ASP A 275 -16.22 -8.47 -18.54
N ALA A 276 -16.59 -9.70 -18.91
CA ALA A 276 -15.84 -10.90 -18.56
C ALA A 276 -14.42 -10.87 -19.17
N ARG A 277 -14.29 -10.43 -20.43
CA ARG A 277 -12.98 -10.24 -21.08
C ARG A 277 -12.13 -9.20 -20.35
N ILE A 278 -12.75 -8.07 -19.98
CA ILE A 278 -12.09 -6.97 -19.26
C ILE A 278 -11.56 -7.45 -17.90
N ARG A 279 -12.40 -8.15 -17.11
CA ARG A 279 -12.00 -8.68 -15.80
C ARG A 279 -10.94 -9.77 -15.92
N ALA A 280 -11.01 -10.61 -16.94
CA ALA A 280 -9.96 -11.59 -17.22
C ALA A 280 -8.61 -10.93 -17.57
N ALA A 281 -8.62 -9.91 -18.44
CA ALA A 281 -7.44 -9.15 -18.81
C ALA A 281 -6.81 -8.44 -17.61
N GLN A 282 -7.64 -7.78 -16.78
CA GLN A 282 -7.22 -7.17 -15.52
C GLN A 282 -6.53 -8.20 -14.61
N SER A 283 -7.18 -9.31 -14.32
CA SER A 283 -6.67 -10.31 -13.39
C SER A 283 -5.38 -10.97 -13.87
N LEU A 284 -5.24 -11.23 -15.17
CA LEU A 284 -3.96 -11.70 -15.72
C LEU A 284 -2.82 -10.70 -15.48
N LEU A 285 -3.08 -9.40 -15.67
CA LEU A 285 -2.07 -8.36 -15.39
C LEU A 285 -1.75 -8.27 -13.90
N VAL A 286 -2.73 -8.41 -13.02
CA VAL A 286 -2.52 -8.45 -11.56
C VAL A 286 -1.67 -9.65 -11.15
N LEU A 287 -2.02 -10.85 -11.62
CA LEU A 287 -1.29 -12.09 -11.30
C LEU A 287 0.15 -12.10 -11.84
N ALA A 288 0.41 -11.34 -12.91
CA ALA A 288 1.75 -11.16 -13.49
C ALA A 288 2.49 -9.93 -12.93
N GLY A 289 1.77 -9.05 -12.24
CA GLY A 289 2.27 -7.80 -11.70
C GLY A 289 3.10 -8.00 -10.43
N PRO A 290 3.72 -6.93 -9.93
CA PRO A 290 4.40 -6.99 -8.64
C PRO A 290 3.42 -7.37 -7.54
N VAL A 291 3.85 -8.28 -6.65
CA VAL A 291 3.11 -8.62 -5.44
C VAL A 291 3.15 -7.40 -4.55
N ILE A 292 1.96 -6.87 -4.27
CA ILE A 292 1.79 -5.77 -3.34
C ILE A 292 1.95 -6.36 -1.94
N VAL A 293 3.07 -6.04 -1.30
CA VAL A 293 3.29 -6.35 0.11
C VAL A 293 2.50 -5.38 0.96
N THR A 294 1.66 -5.90 1.85
CA THR A 294 1.00 -5.10 2.89
C THR A 294 2.03 -4.70 3.95
N PHE A 295 1.86 -3.52 4.53
CA PHE A 295 2.74 -3.02 5.59
C PHE A 295 1.93 -2.23 6.61
N GLU A 296 2.37 -2.28 7.87
CA GLU A 296 1.89 -1.40 8.92
C GLU A 296 2.87 -0.22 9.05
N VAL A 297 2.35 1.00 9.11
CA VAL A 297 3.16 2.19 9.36
C VAL A 297 3.03 2.56 10.83
N LYS A 298 4.14 2.49 11.57
CA LYS A 298 4.25 2.99 12.94
C LYS A 298 5.16 4.23 12.96
N ALA A 299 4.69 5.29 13.62
CA ALA A 299 5.56 6.41 13.97
C ALA A 299 6.39 6.02 15.20
N ASP A 300 7.72 5.98 15.06
CA ASP A 300 8.64 5.73 16.16
C ASP A 300 9.80 6.73 16.14
N ALA A 301 10.34 7.01 17.31
CA ALA A 301 11.47 7.91 17.48
C ALA A 301 12.73 7.10 17.78
N VAL A 302 13.49 6.81 16.73
CA VAL A 302 14.71 5.98 16.77
C VAL A 302 15.77 6.55 17.70
N PHE A 303 15.91 7.87 17.77
CA PHE A 303 16.88 8.55 18.62
C PHE A 303 16.33 9.91 19.06
N LYS A 304 16.55 10.26 20.33
CA LYS A 304 16.12 11.54 20.91
C LYS A 304 17.28 12.16 21.69
N GLU A 305 17.68 13.35 21.28
CA GLU A 305 18.66 14.16 21.98
C GLU A 305 18.27 15.63 21.82
N LEU A 306 18.34 16.39 22.91
CA LEU A 306 18.17 17.83 22.90
C LEU A 306 19.50 18.48 23.29
N ASN A 307 20.06 19.29 22.40
CA ASN A 307 21.32 19.98 22.64
C ASN A 307 21.20 21.46 22.20
N PRO A 308 21.51 22.44 23.07
CA PRO A 308 21.40 23.86 22.73
C PRO A 308 22.31 24.31 21.58
N LYS A 309 23.38 23.56 21.28
CA LYS A 309 24.37 23.91 20.26
C LYS A 309 24.14 23.23 18.92
N SER A 310 23.33 22.16 18.89
CA SER A 310 23.13 21.39 17.67
C SER A 310 21.86 20.55 17.71
N CYS A 311 21.30 20.27 16.55
CA CYS A 311 20.16 19.35 16.40
C CYS A 311 20.41 18.36 15.26
N TRP A 312 19.83 17.16 15.37
CA TRP A 312 19.99 16.12 14.37
C TRP A 312 19.03 16.31 13.20
N PHE A 313 19.57 16.23 11.98
CA PHE A 313 18.88 16.48 10.73
C PHE A 313 19.18 15.40 9.69
N HIS A 314 18.35 15.41 8.63
CA HIS A 314 18.49 14.59 7.43
C HIS A 314 18.59 13.07 7.68
N PRO A 315 17.67 12.46 8.47
CA PRO A 315 17.61 11.02 8.57
C PRO A 315 17.25 10.41 7.20
N ARG A 316 18.17 9.63 6.64
CA ARG A 316 17.95 8.83 5.42
C ARG A 316 18.33 7.39 5.69
N VAL A 317 17.50 6.45 5.22
CA VAL A 317 17.65 5.02 5.56
C VAL A 317 17.90 4.18 4.32
N THR A 318 18.65 3.10 4.50
CA THR A 318 18.75 2.04 3.49
C THR A 318 18.83 0.68 4.17
N ALA A 319 18.24 -0.34 3.55
CA ALA A 319 18.33 -1.72 4.01
C ALA A 319 19.52 -2.43 3.35
N LEU A 320 20.17 -3.32 4.10
CA LEU A 320 21.30 -4.14 3.70
C LEU A 320 20.85 -5.61 3.79
N PRO A 321 20.34 -6.19 2.69
CA PRO A 321 19.78 -7.54 2.68
C PRO A 321 20.77 -8.59 3.21
N GLY A 322 20.32 -9.45 4.12
CA GLY A 322 21.12 -10.56 4.66
C GLY A 322 22.22 -10.17 5.64
N HIS A 323 22.35 -8.90 6.00
CA HIS A 323 23.43 -8.40 6.87
C HIS A 323 23.02 -8.16 8.33
N GLY A 324 21.78 -8.44 8.71
CA GLY A 324 21.29 -8.37 10.09
C GLY A 324 21.23 -9.74 10.76
N THR A 325 20.57 -9.79 11.92
CA THR A 325 20.42 -10.99 12.76
C THR A 325 19.54 -12.03 12.05
N GLU A 326 19.96 -13.30 12.09
CA GLU A 326 19.23 -14.45 11.50
C GLU A 326 18.98 -14.30 9.98
N GLY A 327 19.89 -13.64 9.25
CA GLY A 327 19.75 -13.44 7.81
C GLY A 327 18.71 -12.39 7.42
N ARG A 328 18.12 -11.68 8.39
CA ARG A 328 17.28 -10.50 8.13
C ARG A 328 18.12 -9.35 7.56
N PRO A 329 17.51 -8.37 6.87
CA PRO A 329 18.20 -7.13 6.52
C PRO A 329 18.68 -6.38 7.76
N ALA A 330 19.91 -5.87 7.72
CA ALA A 330 20.28 -4.75 8.58
C ALA A 330 19.74 -3.45 7.97
N VAL A 331 19.60 -2.39 8.76
CA VAL A 331 19.22 -1.06 8.26
C VAL A 331 20.22 -0.04 8.78
N VAL A 332 20.71 0.82 7.89
CA VAL A 332 21.57 1.95 8.22
C VAL A 332 20.76 3.23 8.02
N MET A 333 20.81 4.11 9.02
CA MET A 333 20.26 5.46 8.97
C MET A 333 21.39 6.48 9.04
N THR A 334 21.59 7.29 8.00
CA THR A 334 22.53 8.41 8.03
C THR A 334 21.87 9.64 8.64
N ILE A 335 22.58 10.40 9.47
CA ILE A 335 22.13 11.65 10.07
C ILE A 335 23.29 12.66 10.16
N GLN A 336 22.99 13.95 10.29
CA GLN A 336 23.98 15.01 10.48
C GLN A 336 23.55 15.98 11.58
N LYS A 337 24.51 16.63 12.26
CA LYS A 337 24.21 17.72 13.18
C LYS A 337 24.12 19.02 12.41
N HIS A 338 23.01 19.74 12.55
CA HIS A 338 22.92 21.16 12.25
C HIS A 338 23.55 21.94 13.41
N LEU A 339 24.43 22.90 13.10
CA LEU A 339 25.30 23.58 14.06
C LEU A 339 24.84 25.01 14.38
N GLY A 340 23.54 25.29 14.26
CA GLY A 340 22.89 26.50 14.80
C GLY A 340 23.06 27.78 13.98
N VAL A 341 23.79 27.75 12.85
CA VAL A 341 23.96 28.91 11.95
C VAL A 341 23.79 28.47 10.50
N SER A 342 22.93 29.16 9.73
CA SER A 342 22.66 28.84 8.31
C SER A 342 22.37 27.35 8.10
N ASP A 343 22.76 26.76 6.96
CA ASP A 343 22.72 25.32 6.70
C ASP A 343 24.09 24.70 7.05
N HIS A 344 24.69 25.06 8.19
CA HIS A 344 26.01 24.55 8.62
C HIS A 344 25.87 23.18 9.27
N TYR A 345 26.34 22.15 8.59
CA TYR A 345 26.29 20.77 9.07
C TYR A 345 27.66 20.25 9.50
N SER A 346 27.64 19.31 10.46
CA SER A 346 28.79 18.49 10.79
C SER A 346 29.16 17.52 9.65
N GLY A 347 30.19 16.70 9.90
CA GLY A 347 30.35 15.44 9.17
C GLY A 347 29.17 14.48 9.33
N LEU A 348 29.26 13.33 8.66
CA LEU A 348 28.20 12.33 8.64
C LEU A 348 28.27 11.39 9.85
N TYR A 349 27.10 11.09 10.41
CA TYR A 349 26.92 10.07 11.43
C TYR A 349 25.96 9.01 10.90
N PHE A 350 25.96 7.82 11.52
CA PHE A 350 24.95 6.82 11.25
C PHE A 350 24.46 6.11 12.51
N LEU A 351 23.26 5.57 12.40
CA LEU A 351 22.74 4.52 13.28
C LEU A 351 22.57 3.23 12.48
N ARG A 352 22.63 2.10 13.18
CA ARG A 352 22.41 0.78 12.60
C ARG A 352 21.45 -0.04 13.46
N THR A 353 20.57 -0.78 12.82
CA THR A 353 19.79 -1.86 13.43
C THR A 353 20.04 -3.16 12.67
N ASP A 354 20.12 -4.27 13.40
CA ASP A 354 20.25 -5.62 12.87
C ASP A 354 18.99 -6.47 13.12
N ASP A 355 17.95 -5.88 13.71
CA ASP A 355 16.73 -6.56 14.17
C ASP A 355 15.43 -5.91 13.64
N LEU A 356 15.54 -5.22 12.50
CA LEU A 356 14.46 -4.47 11.83
C LEU A 356 13.91 -3.28 12.63
N GLY A 357 14.77 -2.65 13.42
CA GLY A 357 14.48 -1.41 14.12
C GLY A 357 13.92 -1.57 15.53
N GLN A 358 13.98 -2.78 16.10
CA GLN A 358 13.65 -2.98 17.52
C GLN A 358 14.72 -2.36 18.42
N THR A 359 15.99 -2.48 18.02
CA THR A 359 17.12 -1.82 18.68
C THR A 359 18.02 -1.13 17.66
N TRP A 360 18.63 -0.02 18.09
CA TRP A 360 19.51 0.79 17.27
C TRP A 360 20.83 1.06 18.01
N ALA A 361 21.94 0.90 17.29
CA ALA A 361 23.26 1.31 17.71
C ALA A 361 23.63 2.66 17.07
N GLY A 362 24.32 3.53 17.81
CA GLY A 362 24.68 4.88 17.39
C GLY A 362 23.88 5.98 18.11
N PRO A 363 23.99 7.24 17.66
CA PRO A 363 24.71 7.69 16.46
C PRO A 363 26.24 7.59 16.59
N THR A 364 26.89 7.11 15.53
CA THR A 364 28.34 6.96 15.44
C THR A 364 28.86 7.81 14.29
N GLU A 365 29.91 8.60 14.55
CA GLU A 365 30.55 9.41 13.50
C GLU A 365 31.19 8.48 12.46
N ILE A 366 31.17 8.90 11.19
CA ILE A 366 31.88 8.22 10.11
C ILE A 366 33.14 9.05 9.83
N PRO A 367 34.32 8.64 10.33
CA PRO A 367 35.56 9.44 10.19
C PRO A 367 35.90 9.73 8.73
N GLU A 368 35.63 8.77 7.84
CA GLU A 368 35.85 8.90 6.40
C GLU A 368 34.95 9.94 5.73
N LEU A 369 33.83 10.32 6.37
CA LEU A 369 32.85 11.32 5.97
C LEU A 369 32.76 12.49 6.97
N ALA A 370 33.77 12.63 7.83
CA ALA A 370 33.92 13.80 8.68
C ALA A 370 34.18 15.06 7.84
N SER A 371 33.88 16.22 8.41
CA SER A 371 34.26 17.48 7.76
C SER A 371 35.78 17.61 7.68
N GLN A 372 36.25 18.23 6.61
CA GLN A 372 37.66 18.47 6.33
C GLN A 372 37.95 19.97 6.34
N PRO A 373 39.14 20.41 6.79
CA PRO A 373 39.53 21.80 6.70
C PRO A 373 39.71 22.22 5.23
N GLY A 374 39.21 23.41 4.88
CA GLY A 374 39.47 24.08 3.61
C GLY A 374 40.52 25.18 3.74
N GLU A 375 40.72 25.94 2.67
CA GLU A 375 41.57 27.13 2.68
C GLU A 375 40.99 28.19 3.65
N ASN A 376 41.81 29.08 4.19
CA ASN A 376 41.34 30.22 5.01
C ASN A 376 40.46 29.84 6.23
N ASN A 377 40.74 28.71 6.88
CA ASN A 377 39.94 28.16 8.00
C ASN A 377 38.48 27.86 7.64
N GLU A 378 38.21 27.54 6.37
CA GLU A 378 36.91 27.04 5.93
C GLU A 378 36.68 25.61 6.44
N THR A 379 35.41 25.22 6.50
CA THR A 379 34.99 23.84 6.72
C THR A 379 34.40 23.29 5.44
N ILE A 380 34.85 22.12 5.00
CA ILE A 380 34.28 21.36 3.88
C ILE A 380 33.55 20.15 4.44
N ALA A 381 32.28 19.98 4.12
CA ALA A 381 31.49 18.83 4.56
C ALA A 381 30.70 18.22 3.40
N VAL A 382 30.36 16.94 3.52
CA VAL A 382 29.41 16.28 2.62
C VAL A 382 28.03 16.33 3.27
N CYS A 383 27.06 16.94 2.60
CA CYS A 383 25.71 17.17 3.08
C CYS A 383 24.68 16.44 2.21
N ASP A 384 23.42 16.42 2.66
CA ASP A 384 22.27 15.83 1.97
C ASP A 384 22.48 14.36 1.55
N VAL A 385 23.23 13.62 2.37
CA VAL A 385 23.65 12.27 2.05
C VAL A 385 22.46 11.32 2.01
N THR A 386 22.32 10.63 0.88
CA THR A 386 21.31 9.60 0.66
C THR A 386 22.00 8.24 0.45
N PRO A 387 21.83 7.28 1.37
CA PRO A 387 22.38 5.94 1.23
C PRO A 387 21.48 5.05 0.34
N GLY A 388 22.08 4.23 -0.51
CA GLY A 388 21.42 3.25 -1.35
C GLY A 388 22.18 1.92 -1.41
N TRP A 389 21.46 0.81 -1.51
CA TRP A 389 22.07 -0.53 -1.64
C TRP A 389 22.39 -0.87 -3.10
N LEU A 390 23.62 -1.31 -3.35
CA LEU A 390 24.06 -1.80 -4.66
C LEU A 390 24.09 -3.33 -4.66
N LEU A 391 23.04 -3.94 -5.22
CA LEU A 391 22.86 -5.41 -5.22
C LEU A 391 24.05 -6.16 -5.83
N HIS A 392 24.62 -5.66 -6.92
CA HIS A 392 25.70 -6.33 -7.66
C HIS A 392 27.03 -6.37 -6.91
N SER A 393 27.32 -5.36 -6.09
CA SER A 393 28.58 -5.26 -5.34
C SER A 393 28.44 -5.68 -3.88
N GLY A 394 27.20 -5.77 -3.37
CA GLY A 394 26.93 -6.05 -1.96
C GLY A 394 27.41 -4.92 -1.05
N LYS A 395 27.39 -3.67 -1.54
CA LYS A 395 27.84 -2.48 -0.82
C LYS A 395 26.74 -1.43 -0.77
N LEU A 396 26.81 -0.57 0.23
CA LEU A 396 26.01 0.65 0.30
C LEU A 396 26.78 1.78 -0.39
N LEU A 397 26.11 2.57 -1.21
CA LEU A 397 26.59 3.81 -1.82
C LEU A 397 25.89 5.00 -1.14
N ALA A 398 26.67 5.90 -0.56
CA ALA A 398 26.20 7.15 0.02
C ALA A 398 26.55 8.28 -0.93
N ILE A 399 25.54 8.98 -1.44
CA ILE A 399 25.69 10.10 -2.38
C ILE A 399 25.21 11.36 -1.67
N GLY A 400 26.03 12.41 -1.68
CA GLY A 400 25.68 13.72 -1.14
C GLY A 400 26.31 14.85 -1.97
N ILE A 401 26.37 16.03 -1.37
CA ILE A 401 26.95 17.22 -1.98
C ILE A 401 28.02 17.83 -1.09
N LYS A 402 29.17 18.18 -1.67
CA LYS A 402 30.24 18.87 -0.97
C LYS A 402 29.89 20.33 -0.82
N LEU A 403 29.84 20.83 0.42
CA LEU A 403 29.59 22.22 0.76
C LEU A 403 30.80 22.83 1.49
N ARG A 404 30.98 24.15 1.31
CA ARG A 404 32.00 24.96 1.98
C ARG A 404 31.34 25.95 2.93
N TYR A 405 31.93 26.12 4.11
CA TYR A 405 31.47 27.06 5.12
C TYR A 405 32.62 27.97 5.57
N SER A 406 32.30 29.24 5.84
CA SER A 406 33.22 30.17 6.49
C SER A 406 33.49 29.76 7.95
N PRO A 407 34.49 30.36 8.63
CA PRO A 407 34.71 30.12 10.06
C PRO A 407 33.48 30.46 10.95
N GLN A 408 32.55 31.27 10.45
CA GLN A 408 31.29 31.63 11.12
C GLN A 408 30.11 30.71 10.74
N GLY A 409 30.34 29.68 9.91
CA GLY A 409 29.30 28.74 9.47
C GLY A 409 28.44 29.24 8.30
N LYS A 410 28.81 30.34 7.64
CA LYS A 410 28.07 30.80 6.45
C LYS A 410 28.47 29.95 5.24
N GLN A 411 27.50 29.41 4.52
CA GLN A 411 27.75 28.68 3.28
C GLN A 411 28.43 29.60 2.23
N LEU A 412 29.47 29.08 1.58
CA LEU A 412 30.28 29.77 0.60
C LEU A 412 30.06 29.17 -0.80
N LEU A 413 29.57 29.99 -1.72
CA LEU A 413 29.33 29.64 -3.14
C LEU A 413 30.25 30.44 -4.09
N ASP A 414 31.31 31.01 -3.54
CA ASP A 414 32.23 31.95 -4.18
C ASP A 414 33.22 31.31 -5.16
N LYS A 415 33.42 29.98 -5.09
CA LYS A 415 34.34 29.24 -5.95
C LYS A 415 33.61 28.24 -6.86
N PRO A 416 34.16 27.95 -8.06
CA PRO A 416 33.70 26.84 -8.89
C PRO A 416 33.75 25.53 -8.10
N ARG A 417 32.76 24.64 -8.32
CA ARG A 417 32.64 23.34 -7.62
C ARG A 417 32.51 23.45 -6.09
N SER A 418 31.98 24.58 -5.59
CA SER A 418 31.56 24.76 -4.20
C SER A 418 30.34 23.92 -3.79
N HIS A 419 29.73 23.22 -4.76
CA HIS A 419 28.55 22.37 -4.63
C HIS A 419 28.66 21.15 -5.58
N GLU A 420 29.70 20.32 -5.41
CA GLU A 420 29.89 19.14 -6.25
C GLU A 420 29.32 17.87 -5.62
N CYS A 421 28.93 16.90 -6.45
CA CYS A 421 28.58 15.57 -5.97
C CYS A 421 29.78 14.97 -5.22
N ALA A 422 29.51 14.40 -4.05
CA ALA A 422 30.46 13.61 -3.30
C ALA A 422 29.85 12.26 -2.99
N TYR A 423 30.65 11.20 -3.02
CA TYR A 423 30.14 9.86 -2.72
C TYR A 423 31.14 9.01 -1.95
N ALA A 424 30.63 8.09 -1.15
CA ALA A 424 31.39 7.09 -0.41
C ALA A 424 30.66 5.75 -0.45
N THR A 425 31.39 4.66 -0.22
CA THR A 425 30.81 3.32 -0.11
C THR A 425 31.03 2.74 1.28
N TYR A 426 30.06 1.96 1.74
CA TYR A 426 30.16 1.17 2.96
C TYR A 426 30.13 -0.31 2.62
N ASP A 427 31.14 -1.03 3.11
CA ASP A 427 31.21 -2.48 3.02
C ASP A 427 30.73 -3.10 4.34
N PRO A 428 29.54 -3.74 4.36
CA PRO A 428 28.98 -4.33 5.58
C PRO A 428 29.72 -5.57 6.06
N LYS A 429 30.57 -6.21 5.22
CA LYS A 429 31.38 -7.36 5.65
C LYS A 429 32.58 -6.93 6.47
N SER A 430 33.24 -5.85 6.06
CA SER A 430 34.36 -5.29 6.82
C SER A 430 33.96 -4.21 7.83
N ASN A 431 32.70 -3.76 7.79
CA ASN A 431 32.18 -2.63 8.56
C ASN A 431 33.02 -1.35 8.37
N LYS A 432 33.32 -1.01 7.11
CA LYS A 432 34.20 0.13 6.77
C LYS A 432 33.58 1.01 5.71
N TRP A 433 33.74 2.32 5.89
CA TRP A 433 33.45 3.33 4.90
C TRP A 433 34.71 3.62 4.07
N THR A 434 34.53 4.01 2.82
CA THR A 434 35.60 4.66 2.04
C THR A 434 35.58 6.16 2.34
N PRO A 435 36.74 6.85 2.24
CA PRO A 435 36.75 8.30 2.12
C PRO A 435 35.83 8.75 0.98
N TRP A 436 35.18 9.91 1.15
CA TRP A 436 34.40 10.48 0.07
C TRP A 436 35.29 10.99 -1.06
N GLN A 437 34.81 10.83 -2.28
CA GLN A 437 35.46 11.26 -3.52
C GLN A 437 34.70 12.41 -4.17
#